data_AF-A0A495ZSK2-F1
#
_entry.id   AF-A0A495ZSK2-F1
#
_cell.length_a   1.000
_cell.length_b   1.000
_cell.length_c   1.000
_cell.angle_alpha   90.00
_cell.angle_beta   90.00
_cell.angle_gamma   90.00
#
_symmetry.space_group_name_H-M   'P 1'
#
loop_
_entity.id
_entity.type
_entity.pdbx_description
1 polymer ?
#
loop_
_entity_poly.entity_id
_entity_poly.type
_entity_poly.pdbx_seq_one_letter_code
_entity_poly.pdbx_strand_id
1 'polypeptide(L)'
;MSPNDVKELLDALITELKLPLRASNGGPQLVSERADGLTQARMKEVVDQWMNGCGRSHSISVGRSVSESDEATTHLAAETHRAPEVKEVLKSLIEEQTLPLTVVDKGFRLAILVDEGVDYRCNDMVTLEVLLKKEGLDVPVRHRGFKLWQEEDSTEIAFPQFETLANRLAAALEGHGLQVRLLHRGFELQKNAEDEVDIAEAKELTYRLEIMVGIHYVQGNYSYSNDVQDPKIHWQSAGVNTALPIL
;
A
#
# COMPACT_ATOMS: atom_id res chain seq x y z
N MET A 1 14.06 18.56 2.54
CA MET A 1 14.46 17.16 2.75
C MET A 1 13.82 16.35 1.64
N SER A 2 14.56 15.44 1.00
CA SER A 2 14.10 14.61 -0.12
C SER A 2 13.61 13.23 0.36
N PRO A 3 12.85 12.48 -0.46
CA PRO A 3 12.52 11.08 -0.14
C PRO A 3 13.74 10.17 0.04
N ASN A 4 14.89 10.50 -0.55
CA ASN A 4 16.11 9.72 -0.32
C ASN A 4 16.66 10.00 1.08
N ASP A 5 16.70 11.26 1.50
CA ASP A 5 17.14 11.65 2.85
C ASP A 5 16.27 10.97 3.93
N VAL A 6 14.94 10.95 3.73
CA VAL A 6 14.01 10.25 4.65
C VAL A 6 14.26 8.75 4.66
N LYS A 7 14.60 8.15 3.50
CA LYS A 7 14.94 6.73 3.42
C LYS A 7 16.21 6.41 4.21
N GLU A 8 17.26 7.22 4.05
CA GLU A 8 18.53 7.04 4.78
C GLU A 8 18.31 7.14 6.29
N LEU A 9 17.50 8.11 6.73
CA LEU A 9 17.11 8.25 8.12
C LEU A 9 16.31 7.03 8.62
N LEU A 10 15.35 6.54 7.83
CA LEU A 10 14.56 5.35 8.15
C LEU A 10 15.45 4.09 8.27
N ASP A 11 16.38 3.89 7.35
CA ASP A 11 17.33 2.77 7.39
C ASP A 11 18.23 2.84 8.63
N ALA A 12 18.68 4.05 9.00
CA ALA A 12 19.47 4.27 10.21
C ALA A 12 18.66 3.96 11.48
N LEU A 13 17.39 4.38 11.55
CA LEU A 13 16.50 4.09 12.68
C LEU A 13 16.17 2.59 12.80
N ILE A 14 15.93 1.90 11.68
CA ILE A 14 15.74 0.44 11.66
C ILE A 14 16.96 -0.27 12.25
N THR A 15 18.16 0.16 11.85
CA THR A 15 19.43 -0.39 12.34
C THR A 15 19.63 -0.10 13.83
N GLU A 16 19.37 1.13 14.27
CA GLU A 16 19.49 1.55 15.68
C GLU A 16 18.56 0.74 16.58
N LEU A 17 17.30 0.56 16.16
CA LEU A 17 16.28 -0.20 16.88
C LEU A 17 16.45 -1.72 16.75
N LYS A 18 17.43 -2.19 15.95
CA LYS A 18 17.72 -3.61 15.69
C LYS A 18 16.48 -4.38 15.21
N LEU A 19 15.67 -3.73 14.38
CA LEU A 19 14.47 -4.35 13.80
C LEU A 19 14.88 -5.20 12.59
N PRO A 20 14.37 -6.44 12.44
CA PRO A 20 14.63 -7.27 11.26
C PRO A 20 13.78 -6.81 10.06
N LEU A 21 13.94 -5.54 9.70
CA LEU A 21 13.18 -4.86 8.66
C LEU A 21 14.09 -4.32 7.57
N ARG A 22 13.52 -4.19 6.37
CA ARG A 22 14.06 -3.41 5.26
C ARG A 22 13.01 -2.43 4.76
N ALA A 23 13.41 -1.19 4.55
CA ALA A 23 12.56 -0.20 3.93
C ALA A 23 12.76 -0.18 2.40
N SER A 24 11.68 -0.34 1.65
CA SER A 24 11.67 -0.12 0.20
C SER A 24 10.93 1.16 -0.15
N ASN A 25 11.48 1.91 -1.10
CA ASN A 25 10.87 3.14 -1.60
C ASN A 25 9.61 2.80 -2.42
N GLY A 26 8.47 3.41 -2.08
CA GLY A 26 7.20 3.22 -2.79
C GLY A 26 7.13 3.89 -4.17
N GLY A 27 8.02 4.85 -4.42
CA GLY A 27 8.13 5.63 -5.66
C GLY A 27 7.03 6.66 -5.86
N PRO A 28 6.93 7.23 -7.08
CA PRO A 28 5.94 8.25 -7.40
C PRO A 28 4.52 7.67 -7.46
N GLN A 29 3.54 8.51 -7.14
CA GLN A 29 2.11 8.23 -7.22
C GLN A 29 1.43 9.45 -7.83
N LEU A 30 0.61 9.24 -8.87
CA LEU A 30 -0.28 10.26 -9.39
C LEU A 30 -1.48 10.44 -8.45
N VAL A 31 -1.94 11.67 -8.29
CA VAL A 31 -3.13 12.01 -7.51
C VAL A 31 -3.95 12.95 -8.38
N SER A 32 -5.10 12.50 -8.86
CA SER A 32 -5.96 13.27 -9.76
C SER A 32 -7.40 13.17 -9.31
N GLU A 33 -8.07 14.31 -9.13
CA GLU A 33 -9.52 14.36 -8.98
C GLU A 33 -10.20 14.05 -10.32
N ARG A 34 -11.23 13.20 -10.28
CA ARG A 34 -12.27 13.08 -11.33
C ARG A 34 -11.76 13.20 -12.78
N ALA A 35 -10.66 12.52 -13.10
CA ALA A 35 -10.22 12.39 -14.48
C ALA A 35 -11.31 11.65 -15.25
N ASP A 36 -11.82 12.25 -16.32
CA ASP A 36 -12.67 11.55 -17.28
C ASP A 36 -11.92 10.34 -17.88
N GLY A 37 -12.66 9.41 -18.48
CA GLY A 37 -12.06 8.17 -19.01
C GLY A 37 -10.93 8.41 -20.02
N LEU A 38 -10.95 9.53 -20.75
CA LEU A 38 -9.92 9.88 -21.73
C LEU A 38 -8.63 10.34 -21.03
N THR A 39 -8.78 11.19 -20.01
CA THR A 39 -7.69 11.67 -19.16
C THR A 39 -7.04 10.51 -18.41
N GLN A 40 -7.84 9.57 -17.88
CA GLN A 40 -7.32 8.35 -17.25
C GLN A 40 -6.52 7.48 -18.22
N ALA A 41 -7.01 7.30 -19.45
CA ALA A 41 -6.32 6.53 -20.48
C ALA A 41 -4.97 7.18 -20.85
N ARG A 42 -4.93 8.51 -21.02
CA ARG A 42 -3.68 9.25 -21.29
C ARG A 42 -2.70 9.21 -20.13
N MET A 43 -3.17 9.34 -18.89
CA MET A 43 -2.31 9.17 -17.71
C MET A 43 -1.67 7.78 -17.69
N LYS A 44 -2.45 6.74 -18.03
CA LYS A 44 -1.95 5.37 -18.12
C LYS A 44 -0.89 5.22 -19.22
N GLU A 45 -1.09 5.83 -20.39
CA GLU A 45 -0.08 5.83 -21.47
C GLU A 45 1.24 6.48 -21.03
N VAL A 46 1.17 7.64 -20.37
CA VAL A 46 2.36 8.34 -19.83
C VAL A 46 3.09 7.48 -18.80
N VAL A 47 2.33 6.86 -17.91
CA VAL A 47 2.83 5.93 -16.91
C VAL A 47 3.54 4.75 -17.57
N ASP A 48 2.91 4.11 -18.56
CA ASP A 48 3.46 2.94 -19.23
C ASP A 48 4.75 3.31 -19.96
N GLN A 49 4.80 4.48 -20.61
CA GLN A 49 6.02 5.03 -21.21
C GLN A 49 7.13 5.23 -20.17
N TRP A 50 6.79 5.83 -19.03
CA TRP A 50 7.75 6.05 -17.95
C TRP A 50 8.26 4.74 -17.37
N MET A 51 7.38 3.78 -17.09
CA MET A 51 7.73 2.44 -16.57
C MET A 51 8.61 1.66 -17.55
N ASN A 52 8.33 1.73 -18.85
CA ASN A 52 9.16 1.11 -19.89
C ASN A 52 10.55 1.76 -20.00
N GLY A 53 10.67 3.03 -19.64
CA GLY A 53 11.95 3.75 -19.59
C GLY A 53 12.77 3.51 -18.32
N CYS A 54 12.12 3.23 -17.18
CA CYS A 54 12.78 3.10 -15.88
C CYS A 54 12.82 1.67 -15.31
N GLY A 55 12.10 0.72 -15.90
CA GLY A 55 12.10 -0.70 -15.52
C GLY A 55 11.47 -1.01 -14.16
N ARG A 56 10.60 -0.13 -13.63
CA ARG A 56 10.00 -0.27 -12.29
C ARG A 56 8.47 -0.31 -12.34
N SER A 57 7.86 -1.19 -11.53
CA SER A 57 6.41 -1.26 -11.36
C SER A 57 5.98 -0.43 -10.16
N HIS A 58 5.30 0.69 -10.42
CA HIS A 58 4.68 1.52 -9.38
C HIS A 58 3.15 1.46 -9.54
N SER A 59 2.43 1.33 -8.43
CA SER A 59 0.96 1.37 -8.51
C SER A 59 0.51 2.81 -8.58
N ILE A 60 -0.31 3.13 -9.58
CA ILE A 60 -0.89 4.45 -9.74
C ILE A 60 -2.35 4.40 -9.33
N SER A 61 -2.70 5.29 -8.41
CA SER A 61 -4.09 5.59 -8.08
C SER A 61 -4.53 6.78 -8.92
N VAL A 62 -5.69 6.70 -9.55
CA VAL A 62 -6.33 7.85 -10.16
C VAL A 62 -7.64 8.06 -9.40
N GLY A 63 -7.93 9.26 -8.89
CA GLY A 63 -9.27 9.57 -8.39
C GLY A 63 -9.44 10.34 -7.08
N ARG A 64 -8.43 10.98 -6.48
CA ARG A 64 -8.61 11.85 -5.29
C ARG A 64 -7.76 13.09 -5.36
N SER A 65 -8.17 14.14 -4.65
CA SER A 65 -7.32 15.29 -4.36
C SER A 65 -6.19 14.93 -3.38
N VAL A 66 -5.20 15.81 -3.24
CA VAL A 66 -4.16 15.65 -2.21
C VAL A 66 -4.79 15.67 -0.82
N SER A 67 -5.67 16.65 -0.53
CA SER A 67 -6.31 16.79 0.78
C SER A 67 -7.20 15.58 1.14
N GLU A 68 -8.02 15.11 0.20
CA GLU A 68 -8.88 13.93 0.40
C GLU A 68 -8.04 12.67 0.63
N SER A 69 -6.91 12.54 -0.08
CA SER A 69 -6.03 11.40 0.12
C SER A 69 -5.30 11.45 1.46
N ASP A 70 -4.95 12.63 1.94
CA ASP A 70 -4.24 12.82 3.21
C ASP A 70 -5.19 12.63 4.40
N GLU A 71 -6.44 13.09 4.27
CA GLU A 71 -7.52 12.81 5.21
C GLU A 71 -7.80 11.31 5.30
N ALA A 72 -7.99 10.65 4.15
CA ALA A 72 -8.24 9.21 4.12
C ALA A 72 -7.04 8.40 4.67
N THR A 73 -5.82 8.88 4.43
CA THR A 73 -4.60 8.29 5.00
C THR A 73 -4.59 8.44 6.52
N THR A 74 -4.98 9.60 7.03
CA THR A 74 -5.04 9.87 8.47
C THR A 74 -6.11 9.02 9.15
N HIS A 75 -7.29 8.90 8.54
CA HIS A 75 -8.35 8.02 9.04
C HIS A 75 -7.91 6.56 9.09
N LEU A 76 -7.31 6.05 8.01
CA LEU A 76 -6.82 4.68 7.98
C LEU A 76 -5.69 4.43 8.99
N ALA A 77 -4.81 5.41 9.20
CA ALA A 77 -3.75 5.32 10.20
C ALA A 77 -4.29 5.15 11.62
N ALA A 78 -5.44 5.75 11.94
CA ALA A 78 -6.10 5.58 13.23
C ALA A 78 -6.56 4.14 13.47
N GLU A 79 -6.95 3.42 12.41
CA GLU A 79 -7.40 2.02 12.49
C GLU A 79 -6.26 1.00 12.44
N THR A 80 -5.03 1.40 12.08
CA THR A 80 -3.88 0.49 11.89
C THR A 80 -3.59 -0.41 13.10
N HIS A 81 -3.81 0.10 14.32
CA HIS A 81 -3.58 -0.65 15.57
C HIS A 81 -4.46 -1.90 15.70
N ARG A 82 -5.58 -1.96 14.97
CA ARG A 82 -6.53 -3.08 14.98
C ARG A 82 -6.11 -4.22 14.07
N ALA A 83 -5.00 -4.10 13.32
CA ALA A 83 -4.55 -5.16 12.40
C ALA A 83 -4.48 -6.57 13.04
N PRO A 84 -3.99 -6.76 14.29
CA PRO A 84 -4.03 -8.08 14.94
C PRO A 84 -5.44 -8.61 15.19
N GLU A 85 -6.37 -7.75 15.62
CA GLU A 85 -7.80 -8.10 15.82
C GLU A 85 -8.43 -8.52 14.50
N VAL A 86 -8.22 -7.73 13.43
CA VAL A 86 -8.78 -7.99 12.10
C VAL A 86 -8.25 -9.31 11.53
N LYS A 87 -6.96 -9.64 11.75
CA LYS A 87 -6.35 -10.92 11.35
C LYS A 87 -7.10 -12.11 11.96
N GLU A 88 -7.44 -12.02 13.24
CA GLU A 88 -8.18 -13.09 13.93
C GLU A 88 -9.62 -13.21 13.45
N VAL A 89 -10.32 -12.09 13.20
CA VAL A 89 -11.66 -12.10 12.58
C VAL A 89 -11.62 -12.79 11.22
N LEU A 90 -10.64 -12.46 10.37
CA LEU A 90 -10.48 -13.06 9.05
C LEU A 90 -10.21 -14.58 9.13
N LYS A 91 -9.39 -15.03 10.08
CA LYS A 91 -9.17 -16.47 10.33
C LYS A 91 -10.46 -17.16 10.77
N SER A 92 -11.23 -16.57 11.68
CA SER A 92 -12.51 -17.14 12.11
C SER A 92 -13.51 -17.26 10.95
N LEU A 93 -13.56 -16.29 10.04
CA LEU A 93 -14.41 -16.35 8.84
C LEU A 93 -14.02 -17.48 7.87
N ILE A 94 -12.72 -17.76 7.76
CA ILE A 94 -12.18 -18.88 6.96
C ILE A 94 -12.53 -20.22 7.61
N GLU A 95 -12.35 -20.32 8.93
CA GLU A 95 -12.67 -21.53 9.71
C GLU A 95 -14.17 -21.86 9.66
N GLU A 96 -15.05 -20.85 9.78
CA GLU A 96 -16.51 -21.02 9.68
C GLU A 96 -16.94 -21.66 8.36
N GLN A 97 -16.26 -21.31 7.27
CA GLN A 97 -16.55 -21.81 5.92
C GLN A 97 -15.72 -23.04 5.55
N THR A 98 -14.87 -23.52 6.47
CA THR A 98 -13.97 -24.66 6.25
C THR A 98 -13.09 -24.49 4.99
N LEU A 99 -12.68 -23.25 4.71
CA LEU A 99 -11.89 -22.95 3.52
C LEU A 99 -10.41 -23.29 3.76
N PRO A 100 -9.72 -23.95 2.81
CA PRO A 100 -8.29 -24.29 2.93
C PRO A 100 -7.41 -23.08 2.62
N LEU A 101 -7.62 -21.98 3.34
CA LEU A 101 -6.91 -20.72 3.17
C LEU A 101 -6.07 -20.40 4.39
N THR A 102 -4.90 -19.81 4.16
CA THR A 102 -4.04 -19.24 5.19
C THR A 102 -4.02 -17.72 5.07
N VAL A 103 -3.91 -17.04 6.20
CA VAL A 103 -3.85 -15.57 6.27
C VAL A 103 -2.41 -15.14 6.52
N VAL A 104 -1.83 -14.44 5.54
CA VAL A 104 -0.49 -13.85 5.63
C VAL A 104 -0.61 -12.34 5.81
N ASP A 105 0.10 -11.78 6.78
CA ASP A 105 0.17 -10.33 6.99
C ASP A 105 1.09 -9.70 5.93
N LYS A 106 0.62 -8.67 5.22
CA LYS A 106 1.42 -7.97 4.20
C LYS A 106 2.34 -6.89 4.78
N GLY A 107 2.36 -6.76 6.10
CA GLY A 107 3.15 -5.84 6.89
C GLY A 107 2.61 -4.41 6.83
N PHE A 108 3.52 -3.46 7.02
CA PHE A 108 3.18 -2.05 7.19
C PHE A 108 3.86 -1.17 6.13
N ARG A 109 3.34 0.04 5.96
CA ARG A 109 3.98 1.12 5.22
C ARG A 109 3.96 2.41 6.03
N LEU A 110 4.96 3.25 5.81
CA LEU A 110 5.04 4.60 6.32
C LEU A 110 4.66 5.55 5.19
N ALA A 111 3.50 6.19 5.27
CA ALA A 111 3.15 7.31 4.41
C ALA A 111 3.76 8.60 4.96
N ILE A 112 4.26 9.44 4.05
CA ILE A 112 4.79 10.76 4.37
C ILE A 112 3.82 11.79 3.81
N LEU A 113 3.16 12.53 4.69
CA LEU A 113 2.33 13.68 4.33
C LEU A 113 3.19 14.94 4.40
N VAL A 114 2.90 15.90 3.52
CA VAL A 114 3.76 17.05 3.27
C VAL A 114 2.95 18.32 3.55
N ASP A 115 3.46 19.18 4.44
CA ASP A 115 2.81 20.46 4.73
C ASP A 115 2.87 21.40 3.51
N GLU A 116 1.96 22.37 3.47
CA GLU A 116 1.86 23.31 2.35
C GLU A 116 3.18 24.07 2.11
N GLY A 117 3.63 24.12 0.86
CA GLY A 117 4.86 24.81 0.47
C GLY A 117 6.16 24.03 0.70
N VAL A 118 6.11 22.83 1.26
CA VAL A 118 7.28 21.97 1.44
C VAL A 118 7.61 21.23 0.14
N ASP A 119 8.84 21.39 -0.35
CA ASP A 119 9.32 20.70 -1.55
C ASP A 119 9.90 19.30 -1.19
N TYR A 120 9.04 18.29 -1.26
CA TYR A 120 9.38 16.88 -0.99
C TYR A 120 9.32 16.05 -2.29
N ARG A 121 10.41 16.08 -3.07
CA ARG A 121 10.47 15.43 -4.41
C ARG A 121 11.74 14.64 -4.63
N CYS A 122 11.68 13.68 -5.55
CA CYS A 122 12.84 12.98 -6.09
C CYS A 122 12.85 13.02 -7.63
N ASN A 123 13.97 12.64 -8.25
CA ASN A 123 14.15 12.66 -9.71
C ASN A 123 13.06 11.88 -10.47
N ASP A 124 12.60 10.76 -9.92
CA ASP A 124 11.55 9.94 -10.52
C ASP A 124 10.22 10.72 -10.59
N MET A 125 9.87 11.47 -9.54
CA MET A 125 8.68 12.31 -9.50
C MET A 125 8.79 13.46 -10.52
N VAL A 126 9.93 14.16 -10.54
CA VAL A 126 10.15 15.28 -11.47
C VAL A 126 10.08 14.81 -12.93
N THR A 127 10.67 13.65 -13.23
CA THR A 127 10.64 13.08 -14.58
C THR A 127 9.21 12.76 -15.01
N LEU A 128 8.41 12.17 -14.12
CA LEU A 128 7.01 11.84 -14.39
C LEU A 128 6.16 13.10 -14.58
N GLU A 129 6.35 14.14 -13.76
CA GLU A 129 5.70 15.45 -13.91
C GLU A 129 5.99 16.08 -15.27
N VAL A 130 7.24 16.00 -15.75
CA VAL A 130 7.63 16.52 -17.06
C VAL A 130 6.92 15.77 -18.19
N LEU A 131 6.76 14.46 -18.08
CA LEU A 131 6.04 13.66 -19.08
C LEU A 131 4.54 13.99 -19.09
N LEU A 132 3.90 14.10 -17.92
CA LEU A 132 2.50 14.49 -17.81
C LEU A 132 2.24 15.86 -18.46
N LYS A 133 3.11 16.83 -18.16
CA LYS A 133 3.00 18.18 -18.72
C LYS A 133 3.13 18.21 -20.25
N LYS A 134 3.96 17.35 -20.84
CA LYS A 134 4.09 17.23 -22.31
C LYS A 134 2.79 16.77 -22.97
N GLU A 135 2.01 15.93 -22.29
CA GLU A 135 0.71 15.46 -22.73
C GLU A 135 -0.45 16.42 -22.35
N GLY A 136 -0.13 17.60 -21.83
CA GLY A 136 -1.12 18.58 -21.39
C GLY A 136 -1.90 18.15 -20.14
N LEU A 137 -1.34 17.23 -19.35
CA LEU A 137 -1.95 16.75 -18.12
C LEU A 137 -1.39 17.52 -16.91
N ASP A 138 -2.27 18.25 -16.22
CA ASP A 138 -1.95 18.94 -14.97
C ASP A 138 -2.34 18.05 -13.78
N VAL A 139 -1.45 17.14 -13.40
CA VAL A 139 -1.70 16.09 -12.41
C VAL A 139 -0.60 16.10 -11.35
N PRO A 140 -0.96 16.31 -10.08
CA PRO A 140 -0.01 16.20 -8.97
C PRO A 140 0.68 14.83 -8.90
N VAL A 141 1.99 14.86 -8.66
CA VAL A 141 2.82 13.68 -8.38
C VAL A 141 3.34 13.77 -6.95
N ARG A 142 3.11 12.72 -6.16
CA ARG A 142 3.61 12.62 -4.79
C ARG A 142 4.42 11.36 -4.56
N HIS A 143 5.06 11.26 -3.40
CA HIS A 143 5.75 10.06 -2.95
C HIS A 143 4.78 9.10 -2.25
N ARG A 144 4.84 7.80 -2.55
CA ARG A 144 3.94 6.78 -1.98
C ARG A 144 4.33 6.34 -0.56
N GLY A 145 5.39 6.92 0.01
CA GLY A 145 5.98 6.50 1.27
C GLY A 145 6.88 5.27 1.14
N PHE A 146 7.11 4.58 2.25
CA PHE A 146 8.04 3.47 2.35
C PHE A 146 7.32 2.20 2.79
N LYS A 147 7.50 1.10 2.06
CA LYS A 147 7.02 -0.21 2.52
C LYS A 147 8.06 -0.81 3.45
N LEU A 148 7.61 -1.36 4.56
CA LEU A 148 8.44 -2.09 5.50
C LEU A 148 8.30 -3.58 5.18
N TRP A 149 9.41 -4.21 4.86
CA TRP A 149 9.50 -5.64 4.60
C TRP A 149 10.23 -6.30 5.74
N GLN A 150 9.65 -7.36 6.25
CA GLN A 150 10.33 -8.22 7.20
C GLN A 150 11.26 -9.17 6.44
N GLU A 151 12.45 -9.42 6.98
CA GLU A 151 13.38 -10.39 6.39
C GLU A 151 12.81 -11.81 6.50
N GLU A 152 13.02 -12.62 5.45
CA GLU A 152 12.63 -14.04 5.46
C GLU A 152 13.25 -14.75 6.69
N ASP A 153 12.46 -15.62 7.33
CA ASP A 153 12.81 -16.38 8.54
C ASP A 153 13.05 -15.58 9.84
N SER A 154 12.74 -14.28 9.86
CA SER A 154 12.83 -13.47 11.08
C SER A 154 11.57 -13.58 11.96
N THR A 155 11.72 -13.34 13.27
CA THR A 155 10.60 -13.32 14.23
C THR A 155 9.60 -12.22 13.89
N GLU A 156 8.30 -12.56 13.82
CA GLU A 156 7.20 -11.61 13.62
C GLU A 156 7.33 -10.41 14.57
N ILE A 157 7.32 -9.21 13.99
CA ILE A 157 7.47 -7.97 14.73
C ILE A 157 6.10 -7.56 15.26
N ALA A 158 6.03 -7.27 16.56
CA ALA A 158 4.79 -6.81 17.17
C ALA A 158 4.49 -5.36 16.76
N PHE A 159 3.19 -5.03 16.63
CA PHE A 159 2.72 -3.70 16.26
C PHE A 159 3.41 -2.53 17.03
N PRO A 160 3.61 -2.59 18.35
CA PRO A 160 4.26 -1.51 19.10
C PRO A 160 5.70 -1.17 18.64
N GLN A 161 6.40 -2.13 18.04
CA GLN A 161 7.73 -1.89 17.49
C GLN A 161 7.67 -1.07 16.20
N PHE A 162 6.65 -1.30 15.36
CA PHE A 162 6.38 -0.46 14.19
C PHE A 162 5.96 0.96 14.61
N GLU A 163 5.15 1.10 15.66
CA GLU A 163 4.80 2.41 16.22
C GLU A 163 6.02 3.15 16.74
N THR A 164 6.91 2.45 17.45
CA THR A 164 8.16 3.05 17.96
C THR A 164 9.02 3.58 16.81
N LEU A 165 9.17 2.80 15.73
CA LEU A 165 9.88 3.23 14.52
C LEU A 165 9.22 4.45 13.88
N ALA A 166 7.89 4.41 13.69
CA ALA A 166 7.13 5.49 13.06
C ALA A 166 7.21 6.79 13.86
N ASN A 167 7.08 6.71 15.19
CA ASN A 167 7.15 7.87 16.09
C ASN A 167 8.55 8.49 16.12
N ARG A 168 9.60 7.66 16.10
CA ARG A 168 10.98 8.17 16.01
C ARG A 168 11.25 8.86 14.68
N LEU A 169 10.76 8.29 13.57
CA LEU A 169 10.84 8.96 12.28
C LEU A 169 10.05 10.28 12.30
N ALA A 170 8.82 10.28 12.83
CA ALA A 170 8.00 11.48 12.92
C ALA A 170 8.70 12.62 13.67
N ALA A 171 9.30 12.33 14.84
CA ALA A 171 10.03 13.31 15.63
C ALA A 171 11.23 13.90 14.87
N ALA A 172 11.93 13.09 14.07
CA ALA A 172 13.05 13.55 13.26
C ALA A 172 12.61 14.37 12.02
N LEU A 173 11.35 14.25 11.61
CA LEU A 173 10.80 14.93 10.44
C LEU A 173 9.96 16.18 10.78
N GLU A 174 9.58 16.37 12.05
CA GLU A 174 8.73 17.48 12.52
C GLU A 174 9.24 18.86 12.08
N GLY A 175 10.54 19.12 12.22
CA GLY A 175 11.17 20.39 11.82
C GLY A 175 11.25 20.63 10.31
N HIS A 176 10.82 19.67 9.49
CA HIS A 176 10.86 19.74 8.03
C HIS A 176 9.47 19.86 7.38
N GLY A 177 8.41 19.99 8.18
CA GLY A 177 7.02 20.05 7.67
C GLY A 177 6.59 18.74 7.00
N LEU A 178 7.09 17.61 7.51
CA LEU A 178 6.80 16.27 7.03
C LEU A 178 6.16 15.45 8.16
N GLN A 179 5.00 14.88 7.89
CA GLN A 179 4.26 14.07 8.86
C GLN A 179 4.34 12.59 8.48
N VAL A 180 4.48 11.71 9.47
CA VAL A 180 4.55 10.26 9.26
C VAL A 180 3.25 9.61 9.68
N ARG A 181 2.70 8.72 8.84
CA ARG A 181 1.54 7.89 9.13
C ARG A 181 1.87 6.41 8.90
N LEU A 182 1.70 5.60 9.94
CA LEU A 182 1.84 4.14 9.85
C LEU A 182 0.53 3.53 9.37
N LEU A 183 0.61 2.73 8.30
CA LEU A 183 -0.54 2.11 7.66
C LEU A 183 -0.32 0.62 7.54
N HIS A 184 -1.30 -0.18 7.96
CA HIS A 184 -1.33 -1.60 7.64
C HIS A 184 -1.56 -1.80 6.14
N ARG A 185 -0.90 -2.79 5.53
CA ARG A 185 -1.00 -3.05 4.08
C ARG A 185 -2.11 -4.03 3.73
N GLY A 186 -2.84 -4.52 4.72
CA GLY A 186 -3.83 -5.58 4.58
C GLY A 186 -3.22 -6.98 4.67
N PHE A 187 -3.99 -7.96 4.23
CA PHE A 187 -3.66 -9.37 4.33
C PHE A 187 -3.57 -10.00 2.94
N GLU A 188 -2.97 -11.17 2.88
CA GLU A 188 -3.00 -12.04 1.71
C GLU A 188 -3.61 -13.38 2.12
N LEU A 189 -4.63 -13.81 1.38
CA LEU A 189 -5.20 -15.14 1.48
C LEU A 189 -4.40 -16.04 0.55
N GLN A 190 -3.78 -17.09 1.08
CA GLN A 190 -3.01 -18.05 0.29
C GLN A 190 -3.63 -19.44 0.40
N LYS A 191 -3.63 -20.18 -0.72
CA LYS A 191 -4.06 -21.58 -0.78
C LYS A 191 -2.97 -22.46 -1.38
N ASN A 192 -3.02 -23.76 -1.11
CA ASN A 192 -2.11 -24.67 -1.82
C ASN A 192 -2.54 -24.79 -3.29
N ALA A 193 -1.61 -25.21 -4.14
CA ALA A 193 -1.85 -25.24 -5.58
C ALA A 193 -2.93 -26.27 -5.96
N GLU A 194 -3.05 -27.33 -5.17
CA GLU A 194 -4.02 -28.42 -5.27
C GLU A 194 -5.42 -28.08 -4.75
N ASP A 195 -5.57 -27.01 -3.96
CA ASP A 195 -6.85 -26.66 -3.36
C ASP A 195 -7.75 -25.97 -4.40
N GLU A 196 -8.94 -26.52 -4.63
CA GLU A 196 -9.95 -25.94 -5.53
C GLU A 196 -10.87 -25.00 -4.75
N VAL A 197 -10.53 -23.71 -4.73
CA VAL A 197 -11.34 -22.66 -4.10
C VAL A 197 -11.73 -21.64 -5.15
N ASP A 198 -13.03 -21.38 -5.31
CA ASP A 198 -13.49 -20.30 -6.19
C ASP A 198 -13.06 -18.95 -5.61
N ILE A 199 -12.51 -18.09 -6.45
CA ILE A 199 -12.12 -16.71 -6.12
C ILE A 199 -13.28 -15.87 -5.53
N ALA A 200 -14.53 -16.26 -5.80
CA ALA A 200 -15.73 -15.69 -5.18
C ALA A 200 -15.71 -15.83 -3.66
N GLU A 201 -15.16 -16.92 -3.12
CA GLU A 201 -15.03 -17.14 -1.67
C GLU A 201 -14.09 -16.10 -1.04
N ALA A 202 -12.96 -15.81 -1.69
CA ALA A 202 -12.03 -14.77 -1.23
C ALA A 202 -12.70 -13.37 -1.24
N LYS A 203 -13.52 -13.09 -2.25
CA LYS A 203 -14.28 -11.83 -2.34
C LYS A 203 -15.33 -11.72 -1.23
N GLU A 204 -16.05 -12.81 -0.97
CA GLU A 204 -17.06 -12.86 0.10
C GLU A 204 -16.41 -12.69 1.47
N LEU A 205 -15.26 -13.32 1.72
CA LEU A 205 -14.48 -13.11 2.95
C LEU A 205 -14.11 -11.63 3.15
N THR A 206 -13.64 -10.95 2.09
CA THR A 206 -13.31 -9.53 2.14
C THR A 206 -14.54 -8.67 2.47
N TYR A 207 -15.67 -8.96 1.83
CA TYR A 207 -16.93 -8.26 2.06
C TYR A 207 -17.44 -8.44 3.50
N ARG A 208 -17.45 -9.68 4.00
CA ARG A 208 -17.85 -9.98 5.39
C ARG A 208 -16.91 -9.34 6.40
N LEU A 209 -15.61 -9.34 6.14
CA LEU A 209 -14.61 -8.69 6.99
C LEU A 209 -14.92 -7.20 7.14
N GLU A 210 -15.15 -6.49 6.03
CA GLU A 210 -15.50 -5.07 6.02
C GLU A 210 -16.74 -4.79 6.87
N ILE A 211 -17.81 -5.58 6.71
CA ILE A 211 -19.04 -5.45 7.50
C ILE A 211 -18.77 -5.63 9.00
N MET A 212 -17.95 -6.61 9.37
CA MET A 212 -17.71 -6.94 10.78
C MET A 212 -16.83 -5.92 11.49
N VAL A 213 -15.80 -5.42 10.81
CA VAL A 213 -14.79 -4.57 11.46
C VAL A 213 -15.00 -3.08 11.21
N GLY A 214 -15.84 -2.73 10.23
CA GLY A 214 -16.15 -1.36 9.84
C GLY A 214 -15.01 -0.63 9.12
N ILE A 215 -13.97 -1.34 8.68
CA ILE A 215 -12.85 -0.80 7.92
C ILE A 215 -13.03 -1.21 6.46
N HIS A 216 -12.89 -0.25 5.55
CA HIS A 216 -13.06 -0.51 4.12
C HIS A 216 -11.93 -1.38 3.59
N TYR A 217 -12.28 -2.59 3.13
CA TYR A 217 -11.35 -3.54 2.54
C TYR A 217 -11.75 -3.82 1.10
N VAL A 218 -10.76 -3.82 0.21
CA VAL A 218 -10.97 -4.19 -1.19
C VAL A 218 -10.16 -5.40 -1.53
N GLN A 219 -10.75 -6.22 -2.40
CA GLN A 219 -10.04 -7.31 -3.01
C GLN A 219 -8.94 -6.75 -3.91
N GLY A 220 -7.70 -7.12 -3.57
CA GLY A 220 -6.49 -6.74 -4.26
C GLY A 220 -6.15 -7.63 -5.44
N ASN A 221 -4.90 -7.49 -5.91
CA ASN A 221 -4.36 -8.33 -6.97
C ASN A 221 -4.41 -9.81 -6.60
N TYR A 222 -4.53 -10.63 -7.65
CA TYR A 222 -4.44 -12.07 -7.59
C TYR A 222 -3.12 -12.52 -8.21
N SER A 223 -2.51 -13.52 -7.61
CA SER A 223 -1.49 -14.32 -8.28
C SER A 223 -2.14 -15.60 -8.82
N TYR A 224 -1.79 -15.97 -10.05
CA TYR A 224 -2.31 -17.18 -10.70
C TYR A 224 -1.17 -18.18 -10.89
N SER A 225 -1.49 -19.47 -10.89
CA SER A 225 -0.52 -20.47 -11.33
C SER A 225 -0.22 -20.29 -12.82
N ASN A 226 0.97 -20.69 -13.26
CA ASN A 226 1.40 -20.52 -14.66
C ASN A 226 0.54 -21.31 -15.67
N ASP A 227 -0.22 -22.30 -15.20
CA ASP A 227 -1.15 -23.11 -16.00
C ASP A 227 -2.59 -22.63 -15.80
N VAL A 228 -2.91 -21.44 -16.32
CA VAL A 228 -4.26 -20.84 -16.24
C VAL A 228 -5.23 -21.58 -17.15
N GLN A 229 -5.77 -22.71 -16.69
CA GLN A 229 -6.86 -23.42 -17.37
C GLN A 229 -8.24 -22.85 -16.98
N ASP A 230 -8.37 -22.35 -15.75
CA ASP A 230 -9.51 -21.59 -15.21
C ASP A 230 -9.05 -20.58 -14.13
N PRO A 231 -9.03 -19.26 -14.41
CA PRO A 231 -8.57 -18.26 -13.46
C PRO A 231 -9.46 -18.15 -12.20
N LYS A 232 -10.68 -18.67 -12.20
CA LYS A 232 -11.55 -18.64 -11.01
C LYS A 232 -11.07 -19.57 -9.91
N ILE A 233 -10.38 -20.65 -10.27
CA ILE A 233 -9.94 -21.71 -9.35
C ILE A 233 -8.41 -21.76 -9.26
N HIS A 234 -7.70 -21.50 -10.36
CA HIS A 234 -6.25 -21.56 -10.46
C HIS A 234 -5.54 -20.25 -10.06
N TRP A 235 -5.97 -19.69 -8.92
CA TRP A 235 -5.26 -18.64 -8.20
C TRP A 235 -4.41 -19.22 -7.06
N GLN A 236 -3.39 -18.50 -6.61
CA GLN A 236 -2.50 -18.92 -5.50
C GLN A 236 -2.64 -17.99 -4.31
N SER A 237 -2.74 -16.68 -4.57
CA SER A 237 -2.96 -15.70 -3.53
C SER A 237 -3.96 -14.63 -3.94
N ALA A 238 -4.69 -14.12 -2.95
CA ALA A 238 -5.71 -13.09 -3.11
C ALA A 238 -5.52 -12.02 -2.02
N GLY A 239 -5.24 -10.78 -2.44
CA GLY A 239 -5.02 -9.69 -1.48
C GLY A 239 -6.29 -9.17 -0.84
N VAL A 240 -6.29 -8.91 0.46
CA VAL A 240 -7.35 -8.21 1.21
C VAL A 240 -6.74 -6.89 1.68
N ASN A 241 -6.82 -5.85 0.84
CA ASN A 241 -6.10 -4.60 1.09
C ASN A 241 -7.02 -3.58 1.76
N THR A 242 -6.49 -2.86 2.74
CA THR A 242 -7.14 -1.63 3.21
C THR A 242 -7.28 -0.67 2.04
N ALA A 243 -8.50 -0.23 1.76
CA ALA A 243 -8.75 0.84 0.81
C ALA A 243 -8.93 2.16 1.54
N LEU A 244 -8.61 3.25 0.84
CA LEU A 244 -9.01 4.57 1.31
C LEU A 244 -10.55 4.64 1.22
N PRO A 245 -11.28 5.01 2.28
CA PRO A 245 -12.75 5.02 2.28
C PRO A 245 -13.28 5.86 1.11
N ILE A 246 -14.20 5.33 0.31
CA ILE A 246 -14.90 6.10 -0.72
C ILE A 246 -15.93 6.96 0.02
N LEU A 247 -15.70 8.27 0.07
CA LEU A 247 -16.69 9.23 0.59
C LEU A 247 -17.74 9.54 -0.48
#